data_AF-A0A2E1QIX8-F1
#
_entry.id   AF-A0A2E1QIX8-F1
#
_cell.length_a   1.000
_cell.length_b   1.000
_cell.length_c   1.000
_cell.angle_alpha   90.00
_cell.angle_beta   90.00
_cell.angle_gamma   90.00
#
_symmetry.space_group_name_H-M   'P 1'
#
loop_
_entity.id
_entity.type
_entity.pdbx_description
1 polymer ?
#
loop_
_entity_poly.entity_id
_entity_poly.type
_entity_poly.pdbx_seq_one_letter_code
_entity_poly.pdbx_strand_id
1 'polypeptide(L)'
;MDNSVLFDIINQLIKVTLSEDKIYRKEHIEMLAPICQVSDGESAPYEPDGTFLVGKVTPKGKKFIFEDMMCPITSKELYPFYIKLPQDEFIPRFNKTICNFIQEQLKEARDCGVPYEQNIWFKPNIEFVNWFQEKGLDIKNTKSLLDNDITEKEDWNGAFWSLADELRNRKEDGEFESYDEAYQFGADHYTKDGHPFEANQLKRNYHKAKSEGRVD
;
A
#
# COMPACT_ATOMS: atom_id res chain seq x y z
N MET A 1 -4.67 2.53 -4.15
CA MET A 1 -5.09 1.20 -4.58
C MET A 1 -6.33 0.84 -3.79
N ASP A 2 -7.42 0.51 -4.49
CA ASP A 2 -8.71 0.22 -3.86
C ASP A 2 -8.93 -1.29 -3.67
N ASN A 3 -10.09 -1.65 -3.11
CA ASN A 3 -10.46 -3.04 -2.83
C ASN A 3 -10.63 -3.89 -4.11
N SER A 4 -11.03 -3.29 -5.24
CA SER A 4 -11.16 -4.03 -6.50
C SER A 4 -9.78 -4.48 -6.98
N VAL A 5 -8.79 -3.58 -6.92
CA VAL A 5 -7.43 -3.88 -7.34
C VAL A 5 -6.76 -4.89 -6.42
N LEU A 6 -6.99 -4.80 -5.11
CA LEU A 6 -6.53 -5.82 -4.16
C LEU A 6 -7.13 -7.20 -4.45
N PHE A 7 -8.42 -7.26 -4.76
CA PHE A 7 -9.06 -8.53 -5.10
C PHE A 7 -8.51 -9.12 -6.40
N ASP A 8 -8.25 -8.29 -7.41
CA ASP A 8 -7.60 -8.71 -8.65
C ASP A 8 -6.18 -9.25 -8.42
N ILE A 9 -5.40 -8.60 -7.55
CA ILE A 9 -4.07 -9.09 -7.15
C ILE A 9 -4.19 -10.45 -6.43
N ILE A 10 -5.17 -10.61 -5.53
CA ILE A 10 -5.42 -11.88 -4.84
C ILE A 10 -5.75 -12.99 -5.84
N ASN A 11 -6.57 -12.71 -6.85
CA ASN A 11 -6.89 -13.68 -7.91
C ASN A 11 -5.64 -14.10 -8.70
N GLN A 12 -4.70 -13.19 -8.92
CA GLN A 12 -3.40 -13.53 -9.53
C GLN A 12 -2.56 -14.41 -8.59
N LEU A 13 -2.51 -14.10 -7.30
CA LEU A 13 -1.74 -14.85 -6.31
C LEU A 13 -2.22 -16.31 -6.13
N ILE A 14 -3.51 -16.59 -6.30
CA ILE A 14 -4.07 -17.95 -6.16
C ILE A 14 -4.10 -18.74 -7.47
N LYS A 15 -3.71 -18.13 -8.59
CA LYS A 15 -3.74 -18.76 -9.91
C LYS A 15 -2.72 -19.90 -10.00
N VAL A 16 -3.07 -20.94 -10.76
CA VAL A 16 -2.23 -22.11 -11.05
C VAL A 16 -2.25 -22.32 -12.55
N THR A 17 -1.17 -21.98 -13.23
CA THR A 17 -1.14 -21.93 -14.69
C THR A 17 -0.77 -23.27 -15.31
N LEU A 18 0.12 -24.03 -14.67
CA LEU A 18 0.56 -25.33 -15.17
C LEU A 18 -0.50 -26.41 -14.91
N SER A 19 -0.90 -27.12 -15.96
CA SER A 19 -1.90 -28.20 -15.88
C SER A 19 -1.48 -29.31 -14.91
N GLU A 20 -0.19 -29.60 -14.81
CA GLU A 20 0.38 -30.59 -13.89
C GLU A 20 0.36 -30.15 -12.41
N ASP A 21 0.22 -28.86 -12.14
CA ASP A 21 0.12 -28.33 -10.77
C ASP A 21 -1.33 -28.26 -10.28
N LYS A 22 -2.30 -28.16 -11.21
CA LYS A 22 -3.74 -28.13 -10.91
C LYS A 22 -4.25 -29.38 -10.17
N ILE A 23 -3.55 -30.52 -10.29
CA ILE A 23 -3.88 -31.72 -9.53
C ILE A 23 -3.50 -31.61 -8.04
N TYR A 24 -2.55 -30.72 -7.70
CA TYR A 24 -2.03 -30.53 -6.35
C TYR A 24 -2.57 -29.27 -5.68
N ARG A 25 -2.92 -28.24 -6.45
CA ARG A 25 -3.39 -26.96 -5.96
C ARG A 25 -4.61 -26.49 -6.75
N LYS A 26 -5.65 -26.10 -6.02
CA LYS A 26 -6.86 -25.47 -6.59
C LYS A 26 -6.68 -23.95 -6.58
N GLU A 27 -7.22 -23.28 -7.59
CA GLU A 27 -7.34 -21.82 -7.62
C GLU A 27 -8.49 -21.39 -6.71
N HIS A 28 -8.21 -21.21 -5.43
CA HIS A 28 -9.22 -20.88 -4.42
C HIS A 28 -8.63 -19.99 -3.34
N ILE A 29 -9.45 -19.08 -2.78
CA ILE A 29 -9.03 -18.12 -1.74
C ILE A 29 -8.36 -18.81 -0.55
N GLU A 30 -8.82 -20.00 -0.17
CA GLU A 30 -8.18 -20.81 0.89
C GLU A 30 -6.70 -21.16 0.64
N MET A 31 -6.21 -21.06 -0.60
CA MET A 31 -4.82 -21.30 -0.99
C MET A 31 -3.98 -20.01 -1.00
N LEU A 32 -4.58 -18.84 -0.73
CA LEU A 32 -3.87 -17.59 -0.63
C LEU A 32 -2.84 -17.66 0.50
N ALA A 33 -1.60 -17.35 0.17
CA ALA A 33 -0.47 -17.40 1.08
C ALA A 33 0.38 -16.12 0.98
N PRO A 34 1.13 -15.77 2.04
CA PRO A 34 2.05 -14.64 2.03
C PRO A 34 3.10 -14.76 0.93
N ILE A 35 3.53 -13.62 0.38
CA ILE A 35 4.74 -13.61 -0.45
C ILE A 35 5.98 -13.69 0.45
N CYS A 36 7.04 -14.29 -0.06
CA CYS A 36 8.31 -14.44 0.64
C CYS A 36 9.52 -13.96 -0.17
N GLN A 37 9.33 -13.67 -1.46
CA GLN A 37 10.33 -13.16 -2.38
C GLN A 37 9.66 -12.24 -3.40
N VAL A 38 10.44 -11.32 -3.95
CA VAL A 38 10.04 -10.48 -5.08
C VAL A 38 11.24 -10.34 -6.03
N SER A 39 11.00 -10.23 -7.33
CA SER A 39 12.08 -9.96 -8.31
C SER A 39 12.72 -8.60 -8.06
N ASP A 40 13.83 -8.30 -8.74
CA ASP A 40 14.38 -6.94 -8.83
C ASP A 40 14.34 -6.46 -10.28
N GLY A 41 14.23 -5.14 -10.45
CA GLY A 41 14.31 -4.46 -11.74
C GLY A 41 12.96 -4.26 -12.43
N GLU A 42 13.02 -3.66 -13.62
CA GLU A 42 11.84 -3.34 -14.42
C GLU A 42 11.14 -4.60 -14.95
N SER A 43 9.94 -4.41 -15.52
CA SER A 43 9.19 -5.49 -16.17
C SER A 43 10.02 -6.11 -17.29
N ALA A 44 9.94 -7.44 -17.43
CA ALA A 44 10.63 -8.11 -18.50
C ALA A 44 10.09 -7.64 -19.87
N PRO A 45 10.93 -7.56 -20.94
CA PRO A 45 10.55 -6.96 -22.23
C PRO A 45 9.33 -7.58 -22.95
N TYR A 46 8.90 -8.77 -22.53
CA TYR A 46 7.78 -9.52 -23.13
C TYR A 46 6.57 -9.61 -22.21
N GLU A 47 6.66 -9.06 -21.00
CA GLU A 47 5.56 -9.00 -20.05
C GLU A 47 4.78 -7.69 -20.22
N PRO A 48 3.48 -7.65 -19.89
CA PRO A 48 2.74 -6.40 -19.85
C PRO A 48 3.40 -5.39 -18.90
N ASP A 49 3.33 -4.10 -19.25
CA ASP A 49 3.81 -3.00 -18.39
C ASP A 49 3.23 -3.11 -16.98
N GLY A 50 4.10 -2.98 -15.97
CA GLY A 50 3.70 -3.06 -14.57
C GLY A 50 3.64 -4.49 -14.03
N THR A 51 4.32 -5.44 -14.70
CA THR A 51 4.45 -6.83 -14.27
C THR A 51 5.77 -7.06 -13.53
N PHE A 52 5.72 -7.79 -12.43
CA PHE A 52 6.86 -8.25 -11.65
C PHE A 52 6.58 -9.63 -11.06
N LEU A 53 7.62 -10.32 -10.57
CA LEU A 53 7.49 -11.69 -10.07
C LEU A 53 7.53 -11.71 -8.55
N VAL A 54 6.68 -12.54 -7.94
CA VAL A 54 6.72 -12.84 -6.50
C VAL A 54 6.86 -14.34 -6.28
N GLY A 55 7.62 -14.71 -5.25
CA GLY A 55 7.60 -16.06 -4.68
C GLY A 55 6.65 -16.11 -3.50
N LYS A 56 5.89 -17.19 -3.35
CA LYS A 56 4.89 -17.37 -2.30
C LYS A 56 5.30 -18.48 -1.34
N VAL A 57 4.87 -18.35 -0.09
CA VAL A 57 4.97 -19.46 0.86
C VAL A 57 4.09 -20.61 0.35
N THR A 58 4.63 -21.82 0.25
CA THR A 58 3.81 -23.01 -0.01
C THR A 58 2.85 -23.22 1.15
N PRO A 59 1.53 -23.22 0.92
CA PRO A 59 0.53 -23.45 1.97
C PRO A 59 0.80 -24.76 2.73
N LYS A 60 0.59 -24.73 4.03
CA LYS A 60 0.90 -25.84 4.92
C LYS A 60 0.23 -27.15 4.47
N GLY A 61 1.04 -28.21 4.36
CA GLY A 61 0.57 -29.53 3.94
C GLY A 61 0.22 -29.65 2.45
N LYS A 62 0.55 -28.66 1.62
CA LYS A 62 0.42 -28.73 0.16
C LYS A 62 1.77 -29.02 -0.49
N LYS A 63 1.70 -29.60 -1.70
CA LYS A 63 2.88 -29.78 -2.55
C LYS A 63 3.32 -28.42 -3.08
N PHE A 64 4.63 -28.20 -3.12
CA PHE A 64 5.24 -27.09 -3.85
C PHE A 64 4.87 -27.15 -5.34
N ILE A 65 4.54 -26.01 -5.92
CA ILE A 65 4.17 -25.84 -7.34
C ILE A 65 4.98 -24.70 -7.97
N PHE A 66 4.97 -24.59 -9.29
CA PHE A 66 5.72 -23.56 -10.00
C PHE A 66 5.36 -22.15 -9.54
N GLU A 67 4.07 -21.85 -9.33
CA GLU A 67 3.64 -20.53 -8.87
C GLU A 67 4.02 -20.21 -7.43
N ASP A 68 4.41 -21.20 -6.60
CA ASP A 68 5.01 -20.92 -5.30
C ASP A 68 6.41 -20.29 -5.48
N MET A 69 7.11 -20.63 -6.57
CA MET A 69 8.41 -20.04 -6.93
C MET A 69 8.27 -18.72 -7.68
N MET A 70 7.42 -18.71 -8.72
CA MET A 70 7.38 -17.67 -9.75
C MET A 70 5.93 -17.34 -10.09
N CYS A 71 5.40 -16.31 -9.42
CA CYS A 71 4.05 -15.82 -9.66
C CYS A 71 4.13 -14.42 -10.29
N PRO A 72 3.77 -14.25 -11.57
CA PRO A 72 3.67 -12.92 -12.16
C PRO A 72 2.49 -12.16 -11.54
N ILE A 73 2.73 -10.91 -11.17
CA ILE A 73 1.74 -9.94 -10.72
C ILE A 73 1.81 -8.74 -11.64
N THR A 74 0.70 -8.48 -12.33
CA THR A 74 0.52 -7.30 -13.19
C THR A 74 -0.43 -6.34 -12.49
N SER A 75 0.07 -5.17 -12.10
CA SER A 75 -0.76 -4.10 -11.54
C SER A 75 -0.04 -2.76 -11.62
N LYS A 76 -0.57 -1.83 -12.43
CA LYS A 76 -0.03 -0.46 -12.55
C LYS A 76 -0.07 0.33 -11.25
N GLU A 77 -0.98 -0.03 -10.33
CA GLU A 77 -1.11 0.65 -9.03
C GLU A 77 -0.15 0.10 -7.99
N LEU A 78 0.15 -1.20 -8.02
CA LEU A 78 1.11 -1.83 -7.11
C LEU A 78 2.55 -1.62 -7.57
N TYR A 79 2.77 -1.54 -8.89
CA TYR A 79 4.09 -1.46 -9.49
C TYR A 79 4.98 -0.30 -8.97
N PRO A 80 4.47 0.92 -8.72
CA PRO A 80 5.27 1.99 -8.15
C PRO A 80 5.83 1.65 -6.76
N PHE A 81 5.08 0.91 -5.93
CA PHE A 81 5.57 0.47 -4.62
C PHE A 81 6.69 -0.57 -4.77
N TYR A 82 6.50 -1.50 -5.71
CA TYR A 82 7.51 -2.51 -6.06
C TYR A 82 8.84 -1.88 -6.49
N ILE A 83 8.81 -0.86 -7.36
CA ILE A 83 10.03 -0.19 -7.84
C ILE A 83 10.69 0.68 -6.77
N LYS A 84 9.90 1.34 -5.92
CA LYS A 84 10.41 2.34 -4.96
C LYS A 84 10.92 1.73 -3.67
N LEU A 85 10.30 0.66 -3.19
CA LEU A 85 10.59 0.10 -1.88
C LEU A 85 11.66 -1.01 -1.98
N PRO A 86 12.65 -1.01 -1.06
CA PRO A 86 13.51 -2.18 -0.85
C PRO A 86 12.68 -3.45 -0.59
N GLN A 87 13.18 -4.61 -1.00
CA GLN A 87 12.42 -5.86 -0.87
C GLN A 87 12.05 -6.20 0.58
N ASP A 88 12.94 -5.94 1.53
CA ASP A 88 12.74 -6.16 2.97
C ASP A 88 11.71 -5.20 3.59
N GLU A 89 11.37 -4.10 2.91
CA GLU A 89 10.21 -3.26 3.22
C GLU A 89 8.96 -3.64 2.44
N PHE A 90 9.09 -3.89 1.13
CA PHE A 90 7.97 -4.19 0.24
C PHE A 90 7.22 -5.44 0.68
N ILE A 91 7.93 -6.53 0.96
CA ILE A 91 7.34 -7.82 1.34
C ILE A 91 6.45 -7.71 2.58
N PRO A 92 6.94 -7.22 3.75
CA PRO A 92 6.09 -7.12 4.93
C PRO A 92 4.96 -6.10 4.74
N ARG A 93 5.18 -4.98 4.05
CA ARG A 93 4.12 -3.99 3.77
C ARG A 93 3.03 -4.55 2.86
N PHE A 94 3.39 -5.28 1.81
CA PHE A 94 2.46 -5.94 0.91
C PHE A 94 1.66 -7.03 1.63
N ASN A 95 2.34 -7.92 2.37
CA ASN A 95 1.67 -8.94 3.16
C ASN A 95 0.73 -8.32 4.21
N LYS A 96 1.10 -7.18 4.79
CA LYS A 96 0.26 -6.43 5.72
C LYS A 96 -0.98 -5.88 5.04
N THR A 97 -0.85 -5.31 3.84
CA THR A 97 -2.00 -4.84 3.04
C THR A 97 -2.99 -5.96 2.76
N ILE A 98 -2.51 -7.12 2.29
CA ILE A 98 -3.37 -8.27 2.02
C ILE A 98 -4.01 -8.79 3.31
N CYS A 99 -3.26 -8.85 4.41
CA CYS A 99 -3.79 -9.28 5.71
C CYS A 99 -4.91 -8.34 6.23
N ASN A 100 -4.72 -7.02 6.11
CA ASN A 100 -5.76 -6.04 6.47
C ASN A 100 -7.03 -6.28 5.65
N PHE A 101 -6.90 -6.46 4.33
CA PHE A 101 -8.04 -6.78 3.45
C PHE A 101 -8.75 -8.08 3.88
N ILE A 102 -8.01 -9.17 4.13
CA ILE A 102 -8.57 -10.44 4.62
C ILE A 102 -9.37 -10.23 5.92
N GLN A 103 -8.85 -9.42 6.86
CA GLN A 103 -9.51 -9.14 8.13
C GLN A 103 -10.79 -8.31 7.97
N GLU A 104 -10.81 -7.36 7.03
CA GLU A 104 -12.01 -6.63 6.65
C GLU A 104 -13.08 -7.57 6.07
N GLN A 105 -12.71 -8.48 5.17
CA GLN A 105 -13.63 -9.45 4.60
C GLN A 105 -14.21 -10.42 5.66
N LEU A 106 -13.39 -10.81 6.65
CA LEU A 106 -13.86 -11.61 7.78
C LEU A 106 -14.83 -10.85 8.68
N LYS A 107 -14.60 -9.55 8.89
CA LYS A 107 -15.51 -8.69 9.65
C LYS A 107 -16.85 -8.56 8.93
N GLU A 108 -16.84 -8.28 7.63
CA GLU A 108 -18.06 -8.18 6.82
C GLU A 108 -18.88 -9.48 6.85
N ALA A 109 -18.22 -10.62 6.69
CA ALA A 109 -18.90 -11.91 6.75
C ALA A 109 -19.52 -12.22 8.12
N ARG A 110 -18.83 -11.83 9.19
CA ARG A 110 -19.36 -11.94 10.56
C ARG A 110 -20.60 -11.06 10.74
N ASP A 111 -20.58 -9.84 10.21
CA ASP A 111 -21.72 -8.93 10.24
C ASP A 111 -22.93 -9.50 9.46
N CYS A 112 -22.66 -10.32 8.44
CA CYS A 112 -23.65 -11.12 7.70
C CYS A 112 -24.05 -12.45 8.39
N GLY A 113 -23.55 -12.75 9.59
CA GLY A 113 -23.90 -13.95 10.35
C GLY A 113 -23.17 -15.24 9.92
N VAL A 114 -22.14 -15.14 9.08
CA VAL A 114 -21.32 -16.30 8.69
C VAL A 114 -20.36 -16.66 9.84
N PRO A 115 -20.36 -17.92 10.32
CA PRO A 115 -19.40 -18.35 11.34
C PRO A 115 -17.96 -18.20 10.88
N TYR A 116 -17.10 -17.68 11.76
CA TYR A 116 -15.70 -17.34 11.45
C TYR A 116 -14.92 -18.50 10.80
N GLU A 117 -14.95 -19.69 11.40
CA GLU A 117 -14.21 -20.87 10.93
C GLU A 117 -14.75 -21.46 9.60
N GLN A 118 -15.97 -21.09 9.21
CA GLN A 118 -16.59 -21.53 7.95
C GLN A 118 -16.31 -20.56 6.80
N ASN A 119 -15.73 -19.40 7.08
CA ASN A 119 -15.45 -18.40 6.06
C ASN A 119 -14.20 -18.75 5.24
N ILE A 120 -14.25 -18.52 3.93
CA ILE A 120 -13.14 -18.81 3.00
C ILE A 120 -11.85 -18.03 3.31
N TRP A 121 -11.96 -16.86 3.95
CA TRP A 121 -10.85 -15.99 4.36
C TRP A 121 -10.20 -16.42 5.69
N PHE A 122 -10.79 -17.36 6.42
CA PHE A 122 -10.30 -17.82 7.72
C PHE A 122 -8.91 -18.44 7.62
N LYS A 123 -8.71 -19.38 6.68
CA LYS A 123 -7.42 -20.05 6.49
C LYS A 123 -6.32 -19.07 6.08
N PRO A 124 -6.52 -18.20 5.06
CA PRO A 124 -5.56 -17.15 4.74
C PRO A 124 -5.21 -16.25 5.93
N ASN A 125 -6.19 -15.84 6.74
CA ASN A 125 -5.90 -15.03 7.92
C ASN A 125 -4.93 -15.72 8.88
N ILE A 126 -5.11 -17.02 9.12
CA ILE A 126 -4.18 -17.81 9.94
C ILE A 126 -2.78 -17.80 9.33
N GLU A 127 -2.65 -18.08 8.03
CA GLU A 127 -1.35 -18.15 7.34
C GLU A 127 -0.60 -16.80 7.40
N PHE A 128 -1.29 -15.69 7.15
CA PHE A 128 -0.67 -14.36 7.22
C PHE A 128 -0.27 -13.97 8.65
N VAL A 129 -1.14 -14.20 9.63
CA VAL A 129 -0.81 -13.90 11.05
C VAL A 129 0.38 -14.74 11.51
N ASN A 130 0.40 -16.04 11.19
CA ASN A 130 1.52 -16.92 11.53
C ASN A 130 2.82 -16.46 10.86
N TRP A 131 2.77 -16.07 9.58
CA TRP A 131 3.96 -15.57 8.87
C TRP A 131 4.58 -14.34 9.56
N PHE A 132 3.78 -13.38 10.01
CA PHE A 132 4.29 -12.23 10.77
C PHE A 132 4.96 -12.68 12.08
N GLN A 133 4.32 -13.59 12.82
CA GLN A 133 4.84 -14.11 14.08
C GLN A 133 6.15 -14.90 13.90
N GLU A 134 6.21 -15.76 12.88
CA GLU A 134 7.41 -16.55 12.55
C GLU A 134 8.57 -15.66 12.11
N LYS A 135 8.29 -14.51 11.49
CA LYS A 135 9.30 -13.50 11.14
C LYS A 135 9.69 -12.60 12.32
N GLY A 136 9.04 -12.72 13.47
CA GLY A 136 9.26 -11.84 14.62
C GLY A 136 8.79 -10.40 14.38
N LEU A 137 7.87 -10.20 13.43
CA LEU A 137 7.34 -8.89 13.07
C LEU A 137 6.04 -8.62 13.85
N ASP A 138 5.91 -7.41 14.37
CA ASP A 138 4.66 -6.96 14.98
C ASP A 138 3.68 -6.53 13.88
N ILE A 139 2.68 -7.38 13.63
CA ILE A 139 1.63 -7.12 12.63
C ILE A 139 0.87 -5.81 12.87
N LYS A 140 0.77 -5.33 14.13
CA LYS A 140 0.04 -4.08 14.43
C LYS A 140 0.84 -2.85 14.05
N ASN A 141 2.16 -2.91 14.23
CA ASN A 141 3.07 -1.80 13.99
C ASN A 141 3.72 -1.85 12.59
N THR A 142 3.61 -2.98 11.89
CA THR A 142 3.99 -3.07 10.49
C THR A 142 3.09 -2.17 9.64
N LYS A 143 3.71 -1.25 8.89
CA LYS A 143 3.00 -0.42 7.92
C LYS A 143 2.42 -1.27 6.80
N SER A 144 1.24 -0.95 6.31
CA SER A 144 0.73 -1.45 5.03
C SER A 144 1.23 -0.57 3.87
N LEU A 145 1.04 -1.02 2.63
CA LEU A 145 1.27 -0.17 1.43
C LEU A 145 0.23 0.95 1.28
N LEU A 146 -0.93 0.81 1.94
CA LEU A 146 -2.02 1.78 1.89
C LEU A 146 -2.06 2.70 3.10
N ASP A 147 -1.31 2.35 4.14
CA ASP A 147 -0.92 3.33 5.12
C ASP A 147 -0.20 4.36 4.28
N ASN A 148 -0.76 5.57 4.22
CA ASN A 148 -0.01 6.68 3.67
C ASN A 148 1.37 6.53 4.31
N ASP A 149 2.41 6.46 3.48
CA ASP A 149 3.64 7.06 3.93
C ASP A 149 3.15 8.47 4.24
N ILE A 150 2.84 8.71 5.52
CA ILE A 150 3.15 9.96 6.15
C ILE A 150 4.64 10.02 5.81
N THR A 151 4.94 10.57 4.63
CA THR A 151 6.12 11.34 4.35
C THR A 151 6.35 12.00 5.68
N GLU A 152 7.42 11.61 6.39
CA GLU A 152 7.74 12.24 7.66
C GLU A 152 7.55 13.72 7.41
N LYS A 153 6.49 14.29 8.01
CA LYS A 153 5.99 15.56 7.53
C LYS A 153 7.15 16.51 7.73
N GLU A 154 7.65 17.09 6.66
CA GLU A 154 8.87 17.85 6.74
C GLU A 154 8.62 19.02 7.69
N ASP A 155 9.47 19.18 8.70
CA ASP A 155 9.30 20.26 9.65
C ASP A 155 9.74 21.57 8.99
N TRP A 156 8.76 22.45 8.76
CA TRP A 156 8.98 23.71 8.10
C TRP A 156 9.65 24.69 9.05
N ASN A 157 10.94 24.91 8.84
CA ASN A 157 11.74 25.79 9.69
C ASN A 157 11.38 27.29 9.50
N GLY A 158 10.69 27.67 8.42
CA GLY A 158 10.24 29.04 8.16
C GLY A 158 9.01 29.47 8.96
N ALA A 159 8.52 30.68 8.70
CA ALA A 159 7.27 31.18 9.30
C ALA A 159 6.03 30.52 8.66
N PHE A 160 4.90 30.48 9.37
CA PHE A 160 3.63 29.93 8.87
C PHE A 160 3.22 30.49 7.50
N TRP A 161 3.40 31.80 7.30
CA TRP A 161 3.06 32.45 6.04
C TRP A 161 4.02 32.11 4.90
N SER A 162 5.29 31.78 5.21
CA SER A 162 6.30 31.47 4.18
C SER A 162 6.06 30.11 3.53
N LEU A 163 5.55 29.11 4.27
CA LEU A 163 5.09 27.86 3.66
C LEU A 163 3.88 28.12 2.76
N ALA A 164 2.94 28.96 3.20
CA ALA A 164 1.77 29.29 2.41
C ALA A 164 2.15 30.05 1.12
N ASP A 165 3.15 30.91 1.16
CA ASP A 165 3.70 31.61 -0.01
C ASP A 165 4.39 30.65 -0.98
N GLU A 166 5.24 29.75 -0.46
CA GLU A 166 5.90 28.70 -1.24
C GLU A 166 4.90 27.82 -2.00
N LEU A 167 3.83 27.38 -1.32
CA LEU A 167 2.78 26.55 -1.94
C LEU A 167 2.02 27.31 -3.04
N ARG A 168 1.85 28.63 -2.90
CA ARG A 168 1.26 29.45 -3.97
C ARG A 168 2.21 29.61 -5.14
N ASN A 169 3.50 29.80 -4.91
CA ASN A 169 4.51 29.87 -5.98
C ASN A 169 4.52 28.57 -6.79
N ARG A 170 4.55 27.41 -6.12
CA ARG A 170 4.44 26.10 -6.77
C ARG A 170 3.15 25.94 -7.58
N LYS A 171 2.03 26.50 -7.10
CA LYS A 171 0.78 26.56 -7.88
C LYS A 171 0.91 27.48 -9.11
N GLU A 172 1.61 28.60 -9.01
CA GLU A 172 1.88 29.46 -10.18
C GLU A 172 2.84 28.82 -11.18
N ASP A 173 3.76 27.99 -10.70
CA ASP A 173 4.65 27.16 -11.53
C ASP A 173 3.92 25.97 -12.18
N GLY A 174 2.64 25.77 -11.84
CA GLY A 174 1.77 24.76 -12.45
C GLY A 174 1.79 23.40 -11.77
N GLU A 175 2.36 23.28 -10.57
CA GLU A 175 2.34 22.01 -9.82
C GLU A 175 0.94 21.64 -9.28
N PHE A 176 0.05 22.62 -9.15
CA PHE A 176 -1.30 22.43 -8.61
C PHE A 176 -2.35 23.14 -9.47
N GLU A 177 -3.55 22.58 -9.56
CA GLU A 177 -4.66 23.19 -10.31
C GLU A 177 -5.27 24.38 -9.55
N SER A 178 -5.20 24.35 -8.21
CA SER A 178 -5.77 25.39 -7.36
C SER A 178 -4.92 25.69 -6.12
N TYR A 179 -5.10 26.87 -5.54
CA TYR A 179 -4.45 27.20 -4.27
C TYR A 179 -4.96 26.34 -3.11
N ASP A 180 -6.22 25.92 -3.13
CA ASP A 180 -6.77 25.08 -2.06
C ASP A 180 -6.14 23.68 -2.10
N GLU A 181 -5.88 23.14 -3.29
CA GLU A 181 -5.09 21.92 -3.48
C GLU A 181 -3.65 22.09 -2.97
N ALA A 182 -2.99 23.20 -3.31
CA ALA A 182 -1.64 23.50 -2.83
C ALA A 182 -1.58 23.58 -1.28
N TYR A 183 -2.57 24.21 -0.64
CA TYR A 183 -2.63 24.26 0.83
C TYR A 183 -2.95 22.91 1.46
N GLN A 184 -3.78 22.09 0.80
CA GLN A 184 -4.05 20.73 1.25
C GLN A 184 -2.78 19.88 1.18
N PHE A 185 -2.01 19.98 0.09
CA PHE A 185 -0.68 19.38 0.00
C PHE A 185 0.21 19.80 1.16
N GLY A 186 0.26 21.11 1.48
CA GLY A 186 1.00 21.64 2.62
C GLY A 186 0.61 21.00 3.96
N ALA A 187 -0.69 20.86 4.22
CA ALA A 187 -1.21 20.24 5.43
C ALA A 187 -0.85 18.74 5.52
N ASP A 188 -0.82 18.06 4.38
CA ASP A 188 -0.55 16.63 4.31
C ASP A 188 0.95 16.30 4.42
N HIS A 189 1.83 17.21 4.03
CA HIS A 189 3.27 16.95 3.89
C HIS A 189 4.20 17.72 4.85
N TYR A 190 3.72 18.75 5.56
CA TYR A 190 4.58 19.57 6.44
C TYR A 190 4.08 19.66 7.88
N THR A 191 5.01 19.88 8.80
CA THR A 191 4.76 20.24 10.21
C THR A 191 5.44 21.55 10.58
N LYS A 192 5.05 22.15 11.70
CA LYS A 192 5.77 23.24 12.35
C LYS A 192 6.05 22.88 13.80
N ASP A 193 7.33 22.76 14.13
CA ASP A 193 7.78 22.28 15.44
C ASP A 193 7.07 20.95 15.80
N GLY A 194 6.96 20.05 14.80
CA GLY A 194 6.29 18.75 14.92
C GLY A 194 4.74 18.80 14.93
N HIS A 195 4.13 19.97 14.85
CA HIS A 195 2.67 20.11 14.80
C HIS A 195 2.18 20.20 13.35
N PRO A 196 1.18 19.41 12.94
CA PRO A 196 0.69 19.46 11.56
C PRO A 196 0.04 20.81 11.25
N PHE A 197 0.23 21.29 10.03
CA PHE A 197 -0.54 22.43 9.52
C PHE A 197 -1.98 22.04 9.20
N GLU A 198 -2.88 23.02 9.23
CA GLU A 198 -4.20 22.94 8.59
C GLU A 198 -4.22 23.80 7.31
N ALA A 199 -4.85 23.31 6.24
CA ALA A 199 -4.94 24.06 4.97
C ALA A 199 -5.58 25.46 5.16
N ASN A 200 -6.64 25.55 5.97
CA ASN A 200 -7.29 26.82 6.32
C ASN A 200 -6.40 27.75 7.15
N GLN A 201 -5.48 27.20 7.94
CA GLN A 201 -4.50 28.00 8.68
C GLN A 201 -3.46 28.59 7.73
N LEU A 202 -2.96 27.83 6.76
CA LEU A 202 -2.03 28.31 5.73
C LEU A 202 -2.64 29.44 4.91
N LYS A 203 -3.87 29.24 4.41
CA LYS A 203 -4.63 30.26 3.65
C LYS A 203 -4.78 31.57 4.42
N ARG A 204 -5.20 31.51 5.70
CA ARG A 204 -5.38 32.71 6.54
C ARG A 204 -4.06 33.43 6.79
N ASN A 205 -2.98 32.69 7.06
CA ASN A 205 -1.68 33.29 7.32
C ASN A 205 -1.09 33.99 6.09
N TYR A 206 -1.28 33.43 4.88
CA TYR A 206 -0.90 34.12 3.64
C TYR A 206 -1.65 35.45 3.49
N HIS A 207 -2.99 35.44 3.61
CA HIS A 207 -3.78 36.67 3.46
C HIS A 207 -3.43 37.74 4.50
N LYS A 208 -3.13 37.32 5.73
CA LYS A 208 -2.63 38.22 6.77
C LYS A 208 -1.27 38.81 6.39
N ALA A 209 -0.31 37.98 5.97
CA ALA A 209 1.01 38.44 5.56
C ALA A 209 0.95 39.41 4.36
N LYS A 210 0.06 39.15 3.40
CA LYS A 210 -0.19 40.04 2.26
C LYS A 210 -0.72 41.40 2.72
N SER A 211 -1.68 41.42 3.65
CA SER A 211 -2.21 42.67 4.24
C SER A 211 -1.16 43.45 5.04
N GLU A 212 -0.16 42.76 5.57
CA GLU A 212 0.96 43.33 6.33
C GLU A 212 2.17 43.68 5.43
N GLY A 213 2.08 43.48 4.10
CA GLY A 213 3.14 43.79 3.14
C GLY A 213 4.37 42.89 3.23
N ARG A 214 4.22 41.66 3.73
CA ARG A 214 5.31 40.68 3.88
C ARG A 214 5.49 39.75 2.68
N VAL A 215 4.46 39.65 1.86
CA VAL A 215 4.40 38.87 0.62
C VAL A 215 3.68 39.72 -0.42
N ASP A 216 4.07 39.58 -1.69
CA ASP A 216 3.55 40.38 -2.80
C ASP A 216 2.18 39.90 -3.32
#